data_AF-A0AB39MY20-F1
#
_entry.id   AF-A0AB39MY20-F1
#
_cell.length_a   1.000
_cell.length_b   1.000
_cell.length_c   1.000
_cell.angle_alpha   90.00
_cell.angle_beta   90.00
_cell.angle_gamma   90.00
#
_symmetry.space_group_name_H-M   'P 1'
#
loop_
_entity.id
_entity.type
_entity.pdbx_description
1 polymer ?
#
loop_
_entity_poly.entity_id
_entity_poly.type
_entity_poly.pdbx_seq_one_letter_code
_entity_poly.pdbx_strand_id
1 'polypeptide(L)'
;MGDHFKTDVDQLARFLKNLEDCVRELDEARAALGHVRADQIGTGRLDEACDKFQEEWKYGSEQTKKMIDAISEGVKANKKGYEEVEEALEKAFKHIEKSATSGGNGDAR
;
A
#
# COMPACT_ATOMS: atom_id res chain seq x y z
N MET A 1 -8.30 -9.62 -19.72
CA MET A 1 -7.11 -9.71 -18.84
C MET A 1 -7.01 -8.54 -17.86
N GLY A 2 -7.26 -7.29 -18.26
CA GLY A 2 -7.20 -6.14 -17.33
C GLY A 2 -8.20 -6.13 -16.16
N ASP A 3 -9.39 -6.72 -16.32
CA ASP A 3 -10.43 -6.68 -15.27
C ASP A 3 -10.06 -7.45 -13.98
N HIS A 4 -9.30 -8.54 -14.10
CA HIS A 4 -8.78 -9.29 -12.94
C HIS A 4 -7.71 -8.49 -12.20
N PHE A 5 -6.75 -7.89 -12.93
CA PHE A 5 -5.71 -7.05 -12.33
C PHE A 5 -6.27 -5.80 -11.66
N LYS A 6 -7.29 -5.16 -12.26
CA LYS A 6 -7.97 -4.01 -11.65
C LYS A 6 -8.61 -4.39 -10.31
N THR A 7 -9.29 -5.54 -10.26
CA THR A 7 -9.88 -6.07 -9.03
C THR A 7 -8.80 -6.37 -7.98
N ASP A 8 -7.68 -6.98 -8.36
CA ASP A 8 -6.57 -7.28 -7.44
C ASP A 8 -5.92 -6.00 -6.88
N VAL A 9 -5.76 -4.97 -7.71
CA VAL A 9 -5.25 -3.66 -7.28
C VAL A 9 -6.18 -2.98 -6.28
N ASP A 10 -7.50 -3.01 -6.53
CA ASP A 10 -8.48 -2.43 -5.60
C ASP A 10 -8.53 -3.20 -4.27
N GLN A 11 -8.37 -4.52 -4.30
CA GLN A 11 -8.26 -5.35 -3.10
C GLN A 11 -6.98 -5.04 -2.30
N LEU A 12 -5.84 -4.89 -2.98
CA LEU A 12 -4.58 -4.51 -2.35
C LEU A 12 -4.67 -3.12 -1.72
N ALA A 13 -5.33 -2.15 -2.38
CA ALA A 13 -5.54 -0.82 -1.82
C ALA A 13 -6.41 -0.86 -0.54
N ARG A 14 -7.46 -1.68 -0.51
CA ARG A 14 -8.29 -1.90 0.69
C ARG A 14 -7.49 -2.58 1.80
N PHE A 15 -6.67 -3.56 1.45
CA PHE A 15 -5.81 -4.25 2.42
C PHE A 15 -4.80 -3.29 3.06
N LEU A 16 -4.15 -2.44 2.26
CA LEU A 16 -3.25 -1.39 2.74
C LEU A 16 -3.95 -0.43 3.71
N LYS A 17 -5.15 0.04 3.34
CA LYS A 17 -5.95 0.90 4.21
C LYS A 17 -6.27 0.23 5.56
N ASN A 18 -6.67 -1.04 5.54
CA ASN A 18 -6.93 -1.79 6.78
C ASN A 18 -5.67 -1.88 7.66
N LEU A 19 -4.49 -2.09 7.06
CA LEU A 19 -3.24 -2.13 7.80
C LEU A 19 -2.87 -0.76 8.39
N GLU A 20 -3.07 0.34 7.64
CA GLU A 20 -2.90 1.71 8.13
C GLU A 20 -3.84 2.01 9.32
N ASP A 21 -5.11 1.59 9.21
CA ASP A 21 -6.09 1.74 10.27
C ASP A 21 -5.68 0.93 11.53
N CYS A 22 -5.17 -0.30 11.37
CA CYS A 22 -4.62 -1.08 12.49
C CYS A 22 -3.45 -0.38 13.20
N VAL A 23 -2.52 0.25 12.45
CA VAL A 23 -1.42 1.02 13.06
C VAL A 23 -1.95 2.20 13.84
N ARG A 24 -2.93 2.92 13.27
CA ARG A 24 -3.57 4.04 13.97
C ARG A 24 -4.22 3.57 15.28
N GLU A 25 -4.96 2.46 15.25
CA GLU A 25 -5.58 1.88 16.45
C GLU A 25 -4.54 1.46 17.50
N LEU A 26 -3.39 0.92 17.09
CA LEU A 26 -2.28 0.59 18.00
C LEU A 26 -1.68 1.85 18.64
N ASP A 27 -1.55 2.94 17.90
CA ASP A 27 -1.04 4.21 18.42
C ASP A 27 -2.07 4.89 19.36
N GLU A 28 -3.36 4.82 19.04
CA GLU A 28 -4.44 5.31 19.89
C GLU A 28 -4.53 4.54 21.21
N ALA A 29 -4.44 3.20 21.16
CA ALA A 29 -4.39 2.35 22.35
C ALA A 29 -3.19 2.69 23.23
N ARG A 30 -2.02 2.91 22.62
CA ARG A 30 -0.81 3.36 23.33
C ARG A 30 -1.03 4.69 24.04
N ALA A 31 -1.61 5.66 23.35
CA ALA A 31 -1.89 7.00 23.89
C ALA A 31 -2.87 6.93 25.07
N ALA A 32 -3.92 6.12 24.97
CA ALA A 32 -4.86 5.88 26.06
C ALA A 32 -4.16 5.27 27.30
N LEU A 33 -3.30 4.28 27.10
CA LEU A 33 -2.49 3.70 28.20
C LEU A 33 -1.52 4.71 28.82
N GLY A 34 -0.95 5.62 28.02
CA GLY A 34 -0.12 6.71 28.50
C GLY A 34 -0.89 7.71 29.37
N HIS A 35 -2.16 7.95 29.06
CA HIS A 35 -3.03 8.84 29.85
C HIS A 35 -3.36 8.24 31.23
N VAL A 36 -3.65 6.94 31.31
CA VAL A 36 -3.94 6.22 32.57
C VAL A 36 -2.73 6.26 33.53
N ARG A 37 -1.51 6.33 33.00
CA ARG A 37 -0.26 6.41 33.77
C ARG A 37 -0.06 7.70 34.56
N ALA A 38 -0.65 8.81 34.12
CA ALA A 38 -0.52 10.09 34.83
C ALA A 38 -1.22 10.06 36.20
N ASP A 39 -2.09 9.09 36.43
CA ASP A 39 -2.96 8.99 37.60
C ASP A 39 -2.69 7.74 38.46
N GLN A 40 -1.44 7.57 38.92
CA GLN A 40 -1.00 6.58 39.92
C GLN A 40 -0.72 5.16 39.43
N ILE A 41 0.56 4.75 39.45
CA ILE A 41 0.92 3.48 40.09
C ILE A 41 2.22 3.64 40.89
N GLY A 42 2.10 3.97 42.18
CA GLY A 42 3.17 4.50 43.04
C GLY A 42 4.32 3.56 43.45
N THR A 43 4.89 2.78 42.52
CA THR A 43 6.14 2.04 42.76
C THR A 43 7.09 2.24 41.57
N GLY A 44 8.30 2.76 41.82
CA GLY A 44 9.24 3.11 40.74
C GLY A 44 9.60 1.97 39.77
N ARG A 45 9.52 0.70 40.21
CA ARG A 45 9.70 -0.47 39.34
C ARG A 45 8.57 -0.61 38.30
N LEU A 46 7.34 -0.26 38.66
CA LEU A 46 6.20 -0.33 37.76
C LEU A 46 6.22 0.84 36.77
N ASP A 47 6.64 2.03 37.22
CA ASP A 47 6.89 3.17 36.33
C ASP A 47 7.93 2.82 35.26
N GLU A 48 9.08 2.26 35.66
CA GLU A 48 10.14 1.86 34.74
C GLU A 48 9.70 0.76 33.75
N ALA A 49 8.95 -0.24 34.23
CA ALA A 49 8.39 -1.29 33.37
C ALA A 49 7.40 -0.71 32.35
N CYS A 50 6.56 0.24 32.77
CA CYS A 50 5.62 0.89 31.87
C CYS A 50 6.30 1.87 30.91
N ASP A 51 7.39 2.56 31.30
CA ASP A 51 8.21 3.37 30.39
C ASP A 51 8.81 2.50 29.28
N LYS A 52 9.46 1.40 29.67
CA LYS A 52 10.03 0.46 28.72
C LYS A 52 8.97 -0.12 27.77
N PHE A 53 7.81 -0.50 28.30
CA PHE A 53 6.70 -0.97 27.48
C PHE A 53 6.22 0.10 26.48
N GLN A 54 6.09 1.35 26.92
CA GLN A 54 5.66 2.46 26.07
C GLN A 54 6.66 2.75 24.94
N GLU A 55 7.96 2.64 25.21
CA GLU A 55 9.03 2.77 24.21
C GLU A 55 9.04 1.61 23.21
N GLU A 56 9.01 0.37 23.71
CA GLU A 56 9.00 -0.83 22.85
C GLU A 56 7.75 -0.88 21.97
N TRP A 57 6.58 -0.51 22.51
CA TRP A 57 5.35 -0.41 21.74
C TRP A 57 5.47 0.64 20.63
N LYS A 58 5.96 1.84 20.95
CA LYS A 58 6.16 2.91 19.96
C LYS A 58 7.09 2.47 18.85
N TYR A 59 8.20 1.84 19.21
CA TYR A 59 9.12 1.29 18.22
C TYR A 59 8.42 0.25 17.34
N GLY A 60 7.68 -0.67 17.93
CA GLY A 60 6.91 -1.68 17.21
C GLY A 60 5.92 -1.08 16.21
N SER A 61 5.11 -0.11 16.63
CA SER A 61 4.13 0.54 15.74
C SER A 61 4.81 1.31 14.59
N GLU A 62 5.93 1.99 14.86
CA GLU A 62 6.74 2.64 13.83
C GLU A 62 7.33 1.64 12.82
N GLN A 63 7.81 0.48 13.27
CA GLN A 63 8.31 -0.55 12.36
C GLN A 63 7.19 -1.17 11.52
N THR A 64 6.03 -1.44 12.12
CA THR A 64 4.85 -1.92 11.39
C THR A 64 4.45 -0.92 10.30
N LYS A 65 4.41 0.37 10.63
CA LYS A 65 4.12 1.44 9.66
C LYS A 65 5.10 1.46 8.50
N LYS A 66 6.41 1.41 8.77
CA LYS A 66 7.44 1.37 7.72
C LYS A 66 7.25 0.18 6.76
N MET A 67 6.87 -0.98 7.30
CA MET A 67 6.63 -2.16 6.47
C MET A 67 5.39 -1.99 5.60
N ILE A 68 4.31 -1.40 6.14
CA ILE A 68 3.10 -1.07 5.39
C ILE A 68 3.41 -0.07 4.26
N ASP A 69 4.17 0.98 4.56
CA ASP A 69 4.59 1.98 3.57
C ASP A 69 5.39 1.31 2.43
N ALA A 70 6.33 0.42 2.76
CA ALA A 70 7.11 -0.31 1.76
C ALA A 70 6.24 -1.22 0.87
N ILE A 71 5.26 -1.92 1.46
CA ILE A 71 4.30 -2.73 0.71
C ILE A 71 3.42 -1.83 -0.18
N SER A 72 2.97 -0.69 0.34
CA SER A 72 2.16 0.29 -0.40
C SER A 72 2.85 0.79 -1.64
N GLU A 73 4.13 1.18 -1.50
CA GLU A 73 4.94 1.63 -2.63
C GLU A 73 5.20 0.50 -3.64
N GLY A 74 5.48 -0.71 -3.17
CA GLY A 74 5.63 -1.89 -4.04
C GLY A 74 4.37 -2.18 -4.87
N VAL A 75 3.19 -2.12 -4.25
CA VAL A 75 1.90 -2.31 -4.94
C VAL A 75 1.65 -1.22 -5.97
N LYS A 76 1.89 0.06 -5.63
CA LYS A 76 1.73 1.18 -6.58
C LYS A 76 2.68 1.06 -7.76
N ALA A 77 3.94 0.71 -7.51
CA ALA A 77 4.94 0.51 -8.56
C ALA A 77 4.52 -0.64 -9.50
N ASN A 78 4.03 -1.76 -8.95
CA ASN A 78 3.58 -2.90 -9.74
C ASN A 78 2.36 -2.52 -10.61
N LYS A 79 1.37 -1.84 -10.03
CA LYS A 79 0.21 -1.31 -10.76
C LYS A 79 0.64 -0.45 -11.95
N LYS A 80 1.53 0.52 -11.71
CA LYS A 80 2.04 1.41 -12.75
C LYS A 80 2.74 0.64 -13.87
N GLY A 81 3.56 -0.36 -13.53
CA GLY A 81 4.21 -1.22 -14.51
C GLY A 81 3.21 -1.97 -15.41
N TYR A 82 2.10 -2.47 -14.84
CA TYR A 82 1.04 -3.09 -15.62
C TYR A 82 0.31 -2.11 -16.53
N GLU A 83 -0.04 -0.91 -16.04
CA GLU A 83 -0.67 0.14 -16.85
C GLU A 83 0.21 0.54 -18.04
N GLU A 84 1.52 0.68 -17.82
CA GLU A 84 2.49 0.97 -18.89
C GLU A 84 2.57 -0.15 -19.94
N VAL A 85 2.52 -1.42 -19.51
CA VAL A 85 2.50 -2.58 -20.42
C VAL A 85 1.20 -2.63 -21.23
N GLU A 86 0.04 -2.41 -20.59
CA GLU A 86 -1.24 -2.36 -21.31
C GLU A 86 -1.28 -1.23 -22.33
N GLU A 87 -0.83 -0.03 -21.97
CA GLU A 87 -0.72 1.09 -22.91
C GLU A 87 0.22 0.78 -24.09
N ALA A 88 1.36 0.15 -23.83
CA ALA A 88 2.31 -0.22 -24.86
C ALA A 88 1.71 -1.26 -25.84
N LEU A 89 1.00 -2.26 -25.31
CA LEU A 89 0.29 -3.24 -26.11
C LEU A 89 -0.82 -2.60 -26.94
N GLU A 90 -1.63 -1.72 -26.36
CA GLU A 90 -2.70 -1.02 -27.07
C GLU A 90 -2.15 -0.14 -28.21
N LYS A 91 -1.06 0.59 -27.95
CA LYS A 91 -0.35 1.38 -28.97
C LYS A 91 0.19 0.49 -30.09
N ALA A 92 0.77 -0.67 -29.76
CA ALA A 92 1.28 -1.62 -30.76
C ALA A 92 0.15 -2.19 -31.63
N PHE A 93 -0.98 -2.60 -31.03
CA PHE A 93 -2.13 -3.08 -31.79
C PHE A 93 -2.73 -2.01 -32.72
N LYS A 94 -2.90 -0.77 -32.23
CA LYS A 94 -3.34 0.36 -33.07
C LYS A 94 -2.40 0.66 -34.24
N HIS A 95 -1.09 0.51 -34.03
CA HIS A 95 -0.11 0.65 -35.10
C HIS A 95 -0.26 -0.45 -36.15
N ILE A 96 -0.38 -1.71 -35.72
CA ILE A 96 -0.58 -2.86 -36.62
C ILE A 96 -1.87 -2.68 -37.43
N GLU A 97 -2.96 -2.26 -36.79
CA GLU A 97 -4.25 -2.02 -37.46
C GLU A 97 -4.16 -0.92 -38.53
N LYS A 98 -3.47 0.19 -38.24
CA LYS A 98 -3.19 1.25 -39.22
C LYS A 98 -2.33 0.77 -40.38
N SER A 99 -1.29 -0.02 -40.10
CA SER A 99 -0.40 -0.56 -41.15
C SER A 99 -1.10 -1.60 -42.03
N ALA A 100 -1.98 -2.42 -41.46
CA ALA A 100 -2.76 -3.42 -42.19
C ALA A 100 -3.81 -2.78 -43.10
N THR A 101 -4.43 -1.68 -42.68
CA THR A 101 -5.42 -0.94 -43.48
C THR A 101 -4.81 -0.07 -44.58
N SER A 102 -3.55 0.37 -44.45
CA SER A 102 -2.87 1.13 -45.52
C SER A 102 -2.33 0.29 -46.68
N GLY A 103 -2.19 -1.04 -46.51
CA GLY A 103 -1.61 -1.94 -47.52
C GLY A 103 -2.59 -2.42 -48.60
N GLY A 104 -3.88 -2.12 -48.49
CA GLY A 104 -4.93 -2.71 -49.34
C GLY A 104 -5.34 -1.93 -50.59
N ASN A 105 -4.77 -0.75 -50.88
CA ASN A 105 -5.29 0.14 -51.94
C ASN A 105 -4.32 0.36 -53.12
N GLY A 106 -3.49 -0.63 -53.45
CA GLY A 106 -2.43 -0.48 -54.44
C GLY A 106 -2.11 -1.72 -55.26
N ASP A 107 -3.11 -2.47 -55.73
CA ASP A 107 -2.89 -3.39 -56.86
C ASP A 107 -4.20 -3.65 -57.63
N ALA A 108 -4.57 -2.68 -58.48
CA ALA A 108 -5.61 -2.84 -59.50
C ALA A 108 -5.32 -1.86 -60.64
N ARG A 109 -4.32 -2.18 -61.47
CA ARG A 109 -4.20 -1.65 -62.83
C ARG A 109 -3.19 -2.42 -63.66
#